data_AF-A0A7K2QBM8-F1
#
_entry.id   AF-A0A7K2QBM8-F1
#
_cell.length_a   1.000
_cell.length_b   1.000
_cell.length_c   1.000
_cell.angle_alpha   90.00
_cell.angle_beta   90.00
_cell.angle_gamma   90.00
#
_symmetry.space_group_name_H-M   'P 1'
#
loop_
_entity.id
_entity.type
_entity.pdbx_description
1 polymer ?
#
loop_
_entity_poly.entity_id
_entity_poly.type
_entity_poly.pdbx_seq_one_letter_code
_entity_poly.pdbx_strand_id
1 'polypeptide(L)'
;GPVLVHAHNSHLQREKSSMRMWQGPVEWWSAGALVSAELGEEYAFLATALGTIRHRGVDVPPADTLEGLLYALPEDGCLLDTARLATALDGTPPAPRVSSWFGYAPFDAAHLAGSDGLVFVKDLPQGPASV
;
A
#
# COMPACT_ATOMS: atom_id res chain seq x y z
N GLY A 1 -2.17 -25.96 3.59
CA GLY A 1 -1.32 -25.79 2.39
C GLY A 1 -1.07 -24.32 2.16
N PRO A 2 -0.20 -23.91 1.22
CA PRO A 2 0.04 -22.50 0.91
C PRO A 2 -1.26 -21.80 0.48
N VAL A 3 -1.50 -20.58 0.99
CA VAL A 3 -2.70 -19.79 0.70
C VAL A 3 -2.28 -18.38 0.27
N LEU A 4 -2.86 -17.89 -0.83
CA LEU A 4 -2.79 -16.49 -1.22
C LEU A 4 -4.09 -15.80 -0.84
N VAL A 5 -4.00 -14.71 -0.09
CA VAL A 5 -5.15 -13.87 0.27
C VAL A 5 -5.00 -12.52 -0.42
N HIS A 6 -6.05 -12.07 -1.09
CA HIS A 6 -6.10 -10.75 -1.71
C HIS A 6 -7.20 -9.92 -1.05
N ALA A 7 -6.79 -8.82 -0.42
CA ALA A 7 -7.66 -7.85 0.22
C ALA A 7 -6.93 -6.50 0.27
N HIS A 8 -7.62 -5.44 0.70
CA HIS A 8 -6.98 -4.15 0.92
C HIS A 8 -5.83 -4.25 1.94
N ASN A 9 -4.78 -3.43 1.78
CA ASN A 9 -3.59 -3.45 2.65
C ASN A 9 -3.96 -3.42 4.15
N SER A 10 -4.94 -2.60 4.53
CA SER A 10 -5.44 -2.48 5.92
C SER A 10 -6.13 -3.72 6.49
N HIS A 11 -6.37 -4.76 5.69
CA HIS A 11 -6.83 -6.06 6.18
C HIS A 11 -5.68 -7.04 6.42
N LEU A 12 -4.54 -6.84 5.78
CA LEU A 12 -3.43 -7.80 5.72
C LEU A 12 -2.12 -7.26 6.33
N GLN A 13 -2.00 -5.96 6.56
CA GLN A 13 -0.84 -5.39 7.24
C GLN A 13 -0.72 -5.89 8.69
N ARG A 14 0.51 -5.94 9.20
CA ARG A 14 0.81 -6.40 10.56
C ARG A 14 0.50 -5.34 11.60
N GLU A 15 0.65 -4.08 11.21
CA GLU A 15 0.42 -2.91 12.05
C GLU A 15 -1.06 -2.69 12.32
N LYS A 16 -1.37 -2.02 13.44
CA LYS A 16 -2.73 -1.59 13.74
C LYS A 16 -3.25 -0.74 12.59
N SER A 17 -4.34 -1.17 12.00
CA SER A 17 -4.92 -0.50 10.85
C SER A 17 -5.81 0.65 11.31
N SER A 18 -5.91 1.70 10.50
CA SER A 18 -6.74 2.85 10.79
C SER A 18 -7.43 3.41 9.56
N MET A 19 -8.52 4.16 9.78
CA MET A 19 -9.25 4.87 8.75
C MET A 19 -9.92 6.11 9.34
N ARG A 20 -9.97 7.20 8.57
CA ARG A 20 -10.75 8.39 8.94
C ARG A 20 -12.21 8.21 8.51
N MET A 21 -13.12 8.24 9.47
CA MET A 21 -14.57 8.33 9.22
C MET A 21 -15.11 9.69 9.65
N TRP A 22 -16.39 9.96 9.39
CA TRP A 22 -17.01 11.24 9.76
C TRP A 22 -17.08 11.45 11.28
N GLN A 23 -17.06 10.37 12.06
CA GLN A 23 -17.03 10.38 13.52
C GLN A 23 -15.61 10.55 14.10
N GLY A 24 -14.58 10.51 13.25
CA GLY A 24 -13.17 10.52 13.66
C GLY A 24 -12.40 9.27 13.21
N PRO A 25 -11.18 9.07 13.73
CA PRO A 25 -10.37 7.90 13.41
C PRO A 25 -10.97 6.63 14.02
N VAL A 26 -11.02 5.57 13.21
CA VAL A 26 -11.31 4.20 13.65
C VAL A 26 -10.04 3.39 13.52
N GLU A 27 -9.74 2.56 14.52
CA GLU A 27 -8.55 1.70 14.53
C GLU A 27 -8.93 0.26 14.88
N TRP A 28 -8.23 -0.71 14.29
CA TRP A 28 -8.48 -2.13 14.55
C TRP A 28 -7.22 -2.97 14.34
N TRP A 29 -7.19 -4.13 14.99
CA TRP A 29 -6.24 -5.20 14.64
C TRP A 29 -6.81 -5.96 13.44
N SER A 30 -6.08 -5.92 12.33
CA SER A 30 -6.50 -6.52 11.06
C SER A 30 -6.42 -8.05 11.10
N ALA A 31 -6.95 -8.72 10.08
CA ALA A 31 -6.74 -10.17 9.93
C ALA A 31 -5.24 -10.50 9.79
N GLY A 32 -4.49 -9.67 9.05
CA GLY A 32 -3.05 -9.79 8.91
C GLY A 32 -2.29 -9.62 10.23
N ALA A 33 -2.71 -8.69 11.09
CA ALA A 33 -2.11 -8.54 12.42
C ALA A 33 -2.30 -9.78 13.29
N LEU A 34 -3.50 -10.37 13.29
CA LEU A 34 -3.79 -11.60 14.03
C LEU A 34 -3.02 -12.79 13.45
N VAL A 35 -3.05 -12.99 12.13
CA VAL A 35 -2.34 -14.09 11.46
C VAL A 35 -0.83 -13.95 11.64
N SER A 36 -0.28 -12.74 11.57
CA SER A 36 1.15 -12.50 11.81
C SER A 36 1.56 -12.84 13.23
N ALA A 37 0.70 -12.62 14.23
CA ALA A 37 1.00 -12.97 15.61
C ALA A 37 1.01 -14.50 15.83
N GLU A 38 0.15 -15.24 15.13
CA GLU A 38 0.04 -16.70 15.24
C GLU A 38 1.07 -17.44 14.39
N LEU A 39 1.38 -16.95 13.19
CA LEU A 39 2.21 -17.65 12.19
C LEU A 39 3.64 -17.11 12.07
N GLY A 40 3.92 -15.89 12.55
CA GLY A 40 5.24 -15.27 12.44
C GLY A 40 5.78 -15.27 11.01
N GLU A 41 6.96 -15.87 10.82
CA GLU A 41 7.66 -15.96 9.53
C GLU A 41 6.92 -16.81 8.47
N GLU A 42 5.92 -17.62 8.87
CA GLU A 42 5.08 -18.34 7.90
C GLU A 42 4.01 -17.44 7.25
N TYR A 43 3.89 -16.19 7.71
CA TYR A 43 3.07 -15.15 7.09
C TYR A 43 3.94 -14.11 6.40
N ALA A 44 3.75 -13.92 5.09
CA ALA A 44 4.35 -12.83 4.32
C ALA A 44 3.28 -11.87 3.81
N PHE A 45 3.53 -10.56 3.95
CA PHE A 45 2.65 -9.48 3.52
C PHE A 45 3.30 -8.68 2.38
N LEU A 46 2.61 -8.65 1.24
CA LEU A 46 2.95 -7.80 0.11
C LEU A 46 1.95 -6.65 0.04
N ALA A 47 2.44 -5.44 0.27
CA ALA A 47 1.64 -4.23 0.11
C ALA A 47 1.43 -3.92 -1.37
N THR A 48 0.30 -3.28 -1.70
CA THR A 48 0.07 -2.73 -3.04
C THR A 48 0.01 -1.20 -2.99
N ALA A 49 0.72 -0.52 -3.89
CA ALA A 49 0.62 0.92 -4.09
C ALA A 49 0.39 1.24 -5.58
N LEU A 50 -0.34 2.31 -5.86
CA LEU A 50 -0.76 2.67 -7.22
C LEU A 50 -0.28 4.07 -7.56
N GLY A 51 0.14 4.30 -8.81
CA GLY A 51 0.41 5.65 -9.30
C GLY A 51 -0.89 6.38 -9.59
N THR A 52 -1.61 6.00 -10.65
CA THR A 52 -2.87 6.66 -11.05
C THR A 52 -4.06 5.71 -11.14
N ILE A 53 -5.26 6.27 -10.89
CA ILE A 53 -6.56 5.71 -11.23
C ILE A 53 -7.34 6.82 -11.93
N ARG A 54 -6.89 7.21 -13.12
CA ARG A 54 -7.37 8.43 -13.81
C ARG A 54 -8.88 8.44 -14.00
N HIS A 55 -9.48 7.28 -14.28
CA HIS A 55 -10.94 7.13 -14.42
C HIS A 55 -11.73 7.32 -13.11
N ARG A 56 -11.06 7.49 -11.97
CA ARG A 56 -11.63 7.83 -10.65
C ARG A 56 -11.08 9.16 -10.10
N GLY A 57 -10.37 9.95 -10.92
CA GLY A 57 -9.80 11.23 -10.51
C GLY A 57 -8.61 11.12 -9.55
N VAL A 58 -7.97 9.96 -9.48
CA VAL A 58 -6.69 9.78 -8.77
C VAL A 58 -5.57 9.99 -9.78
N ASP A 59 -5.04 11.22 -9.83
CA ASP A 59 -4.00 11.63 -10.77
C ASP A 59 -2.59 11.31 -10.26
N VAL A 60 -1.58 11.83 -10.97
CA VAL A 60 -0.15 11.63 -10.67
C VAL A 60 0.12 11.95 -9.18
N PRO A 61 0.74 11.02 -8.43
CA PRO A 61 1.07 11.24 -7.03
C PRO A 61 2.07 12.41 -6.86
N PRO A 62 1.98 13.19 -5.77
CA PRO A 62 2.98 14.21 -5.45
C PRO A 62 4.39 13.59 -5.35
N ALA A 63 5.40 14.27 -5.91
CA ALA A 63 6.75 13.71 -6.08
C ALA A 63 7.50 13.40 -4.77
N ASP A 64 7.07 13.99 -3.66
CA ASP A 64 7.61 13.82 -2.31
C ASP A 64 6.92 12.68 -1.53
N THR A 65 5.97 11.98 -2.14
CA THR A 65 5.32 10.79 -1.59
C THR A 65 5.99 9.51 -2.07
N LEU A 66 5.77 8.39 -1.36
CA LEU A 66 6.30 7.09 -1.77
C LEU A 66 5.82 6.72 -3.19
N GLU A 67 4.53 6.86 -3.47
CA GLU A 67 3.99 6.60 -4.80
C GLU A 67 4.54 7.58 -5.85
N GLY A 68 4.87 8.81 -5.46
CA GLY A 68 5.54 9.80 -6.32
C GLY A 68 6.93 9.35 -6.77
N LEU A 69 7.74 8.89 -5.83
CA LEU A 69 9.07 8.37 -6.09
C LEU A 69 9.01 7.13 -7.00
N LEU A 70 8.09 6.21 -6.72
CA LEU A 70 7.90 5.00 -7.54
C LEU A 70 7.32 5.32 -8.93
N TYR A 71 6.46 6.32 -9.05
CA TYR A 71 5.89 6.73 -10.34
C TYR A 71 6.93 7.33 -11.29
N ALA A 72 8.02 7.89 -10.76
CA ALA A 72 9.13 8.41 -11.56
C ALA A 72 9.97 7.30 -12.21
N LEU A 73 9.86 6.05 -11.75
CA LEU A 73 10.53 4.90 -12.35
C LEU A 73 9.97 4.60 -13.75
N PRO A 74 10.79 4.11 -14.69
CA PRO A 74 10.34 3.84 -16.06
C PRO A 74 9.37 2.65 -16.17
N GLU A 75 9.34 1.73 -15.20
CA GLU A 75 8.52 0.53 -15.23
C GLU A 75 7.02 0.82 -15.00
N ASP A 76 6.15 0.15 -15.77
CA ASP A 76 4.69 0.22 -15.59
C ASP A 76 4.21 -0.52 -14.33
N GLY A 77 5.00 -1.47 -13.85
CA GLY A 77 4.79 -2.13 -12.57
C GLY A 77 6.05 -2.85 -12.10
N CYS A 78 6.23 -2.93 -10.79
CA CYS A 78 7.40 -3.56 -10.19
C CYS A 78 7.08 -4.17 -8.82
N LEU A 79 7.88 -5.17 -8.45
CA LEU A 79 7.90 -5.76 -7.11
C LEU A 79 9.19 -5.33 -6.43
N LEU A 80 9.08 -4.62 -5.31
CA LEU A 80 10.19 -4.09 -4.55
C LEU A 80 10.37 -4.85 -3.24
N ASP A 81 11.63 -5.07 -2.87
CA ASP A 81 12.03 -5.42 -1.51
C ASP A 81 11.90 -4.17 -0.62
N THR A 82 11.00 -4.26 0.36
CA THR A 82 10.64 -3.16 1.26
C THR A 82 11.75 -2.79 2.23
N ALA A 83 12.58 -3.74 2.66
CA ALA A 83 13.72 -3.47 3.53
C ALA A 83 14.81 -2.67 2.80
N ARG A 84 15.10 -3.04 1.55
CA ARG A 84 16.00 -2.28 0.67
C ARG A 84 15.44 -0.91 0.34
N LEU A 85 14.14 -0.82 0.08
CA LEU A 85 13.47 0.46 -0.19
C LEU A 85 13.52 1.37 1.05
N ALA A 86 13.22 0.86 2.24
CA ALA A 86 13.34 1.61 3.49
C ALA A 86 14.77 2.10 3.74
N THR A 87 15.77 1.26 3.43
CA THR A 87 17.18 1.62 3.53
C THR A 87 17.55 2.75 2.55
N ALA A 88 17.06 2.69 1.32
CA ALA A 88 17.32 3.71 0.29
C ALA A 88 16.67 5.07 0.58
N LEU A 89 15.66 5.11 1.46
CA LEU A 89 14.98 6.33 1.91
C LEU A 89 15.65 6.97 3.14
N ASP A 90 16.82 6.47 3.56
CA ASP A 90 17.66 7.01 4.65
C ASP A 90 16.89 7.29 5.95
N GLY A 91 15.85 6.51 6.23
CA GLY A 91 15.02 6.63 7.43
C GLY A 91 14.16 7.90 7.51
N THR A 92 14.14 8.75 6.48
CA THR A 92 13.18 9.85 6.37
C THR A 92 12.00 9.38 5.53
N PRO A 93 10.86 9.02 6.15
CA PRO A 93 9.72 8.54 5.39
C PRO A 93 9.21 9.64 4.43
N PRO A 94 8.90 9.31 3.17
CA PRO A 94 8.21 10.21 2.26
C PRO A 94 6.93 10.77 2.87
N ALA A 95 6.46 11.92 2.36
CA ALA A 95 5.19 12.47 2.77
C ALA A 95 4.06 11.45 2.49
N PRO A 96 3.04 11.34 3.36
CA PRO A 96 1.90 10.50 3.09
C PRO A 96 1.12 11.08 1.91
N ARG A 97 0.80 10.22 0.93
CA ARG A 97 -0.11 10.62 -0.15
C ARG A 97 -1.52 10.77 0.40
N VAL A 98 -2.23 11.79 -0.06
CA VAL A 98 -3.67 11.95 0.15
C VAL A 98 -4.39 11.67 -1.16
N SER A 99 -5.35 10.75 -1.14
CA SER A 99 -6.19 10.44 -2.30
C SER A 99 -7.43 11.34 -2.34
N SER A 100 -7.74 11.86 -3.53
CA SER A 100 -8.99 12.57 -3.84
C SER A 100 -10.21 11.64 -3.87
N TRP A 101 -9.99 10.33 -4.04
CA TRP A 101 -11.04 9.32 -4.13
C TRP A 101 -10.99 8.38 -2.93
N PHE A 102 -12.11 8.26 -2.21
CA PHE A 102 -12.25 7.43 -1.01
C PHE A 102 -12.01 5.93 -1.24
N GLY A 103 -12.13 5.47 -2.50
CA GLY A 103 -11.89 4.07 -2.86
C GLY A 103 -10.42 3.68 -2.96
N TYR A 104 -9.49 4.64 -2.82
CA TYR A 104 -8.06 4.39 -2.78
C TYR A 104 -7.47 4.96 -1.49
N ALA A 105 -6.93 4.09 -0.64
CA ALA A 105 -6.12 4.48 0.50
C ALA A 105 -4.64 4.23 0.16
N PRO A 106 -3.81 5.29 0.09
CA PRO A 106 -2.38 5.14 -0.18
C PRO A 106 -1.65 4.33 0.89
N PHE A 107 -0.50 3.76 0.53
CA PHE A 107 0.29 2.97 1.47
C PHE A 107 1.07 3.91 2.40
N ASP A 108 1.06 3.63 3.70
CA ASP A 108 1.84 4.41 4.67
C ASP A 108 3.30 3.95 4.64
N ALA A 109 4.20 4.84 4.23
CA ALA A 109 5.63 4.54 4.14
C ALA A 109 6.26 4.17 5.49
N ALA A 110 5.64 4.53 6.62
CA ALA A 110 6.06 4.09 7.94
C ALA A 110 5.96 2.56 8.12
N HIS A 111 5.15 1.87 7.31
CA HIS A 111 4.95 0.43 7.37
C HIS A 111 5.86 -0.36 6.41
N LEU A 112 6.80 0.30 5.71
CA LEU A 112 7.75 -0.38 4.83
C LEU A 112 8.54 -1.47 5.56
N ALA A 113 9.08 -1.15 6.74
CA ALA A 113 9.89 -2.11 7.51
C ALA A 113 9.11 -3.33 8.03
N GLY A 114 7.78 -3.23 8.15
CA GLY A 114 6.91 -4.32 8.60
C GLY A 114 6.24 -5.09 7.46
N SER A 115 6.57 -4.77 6.20
CA SER A 115 6.10 -5.46 5.00
C SER A 115 7.24 -6.27 4.38
N ASP A 116 6.93 -7.35 3.64
CA ASP A 116 7.95 -8.21 3.01
C ASP A 116 8.19 -7.86 1.54
N GLY A 117 7.25 -7.15 0.92
CA GLY A 117 7.39 -6.62 -0.41
C GLY A 117 6.34 -5.56 -0.72
N LEU A 118 6.60 -4.79 -1.77
CA LEU A 118 5.66 -3.80 -2.28
C LEU A 118 5.48 -4.01 -3.79
N VAL A 119 4.24 -4.27 -4.19
CA VAL A 119 3.81 -4.28 -5.59
C VAL A 119 3.38 -2.87 -5.95
N PHE A 120 4.08 -2.26 -6.90
CA PHE A 120 3.70 -0.97 -7.47
C PHE A 120 3.10 -1.16 -8.86
N VAL A 121 1.98 -0.50 -9.13
CA VAL A 121 1.38 -0.40 -10.47
C VAL A 121 1.24 1.06 -10.83
N LYS A 122 1.89 1.48 -11.91
CA LYS A 122 2.01 2.88 -12.30
C LYS A 122 0.68 3.50 -12.70
N ASP A 123 -0.04 2.85 -13.59
CA ASP A 123 -1.31 3.34 -14.12
C ASP A 123 -2.36 2.23 -14.13
N LEU A 124 -3.44 2.40 -13.37
CA LEU A 124 -4.54 1.43 -13.38
C LEU A 124 -5.40 1.66 -14.63
N PRO A 125 -5.49 0.68 -15.55
CA PRO A 125 -6.35 0.81 -16.72
C PRO A 125 -7.81 0.90 -16.27
N GLN A 126 -8.63 1.59 -17.07
CA GLN A 126 -10.07 1.46 -16.92
C GLN A 126 -10.44 0.03 -17.29
N GLY A 127 -10.84 -0.77 -16.30
CA GLY A 127 -11.38 -2.10 -16.55
C GLY A 127 -12.65 -2.01 -17.44
N PRO A 128 -13.04 -3.10 -18.11
CA PRO A 128 -14.36 -3.13 -18.74
C PRO A 128 -15.41 -2.76 -17.70
N ALA A 129 -16.43 -1.99 -18.10
CA ALA A 129 -17.55 -1.70 -17.23
C ALA A 129 -18.09 -3.04 -16.71
N SER A 130 -18.07 -3.24 -15.39
CA SER A 130 -18.72 -4.39 -14.77
C SER A 130 -20.19 -4.32 -15.17
N VAL A 131 -20.62 -5.27 -16.00
CA VAL A 131 -22.02 -5.48 -16.39
C VAL A 131 -22.83 -6.00 -15.21
#